data_AF-A0A7W1HGY8-F1
#
_entry.id   AF-A0A7W1HGY8-F1
#
_cell.length_a   1.000
_cell.length_b   1.000
_cell.length_c   1.000
_cell.angle_alpha   90.00
_cell.angle_beta   90.00
_cell.angle_gamma   90.00
#
_symmetry.space_group_name_H-M   'P 1'
#
loop_
_entity.id
_entity.type
_entity.pdbx_description
1 polymer ?
#
loop_
_entity_poly.entity_id
_entity_poly.type
_entity_poly.pdbx_seq_one_letter_code
_entity_poly.pdbx_strand_id
1 'polypeptide(L)'
;MHHVFDVWMKENHPMNPFERYADDVVVHCKSRTEAERLLDQIRSRLMECKLELHPDKTKIVYCKDDKRNGEYQNTKFDFLGYTFKMRDAKSKKGNLF
;
A
#
# COMPACT_ATOMS: atom_id res chain seq x y z
N MET A 1 17.72 7.05 -10.65
CA MET A 1 17.89 6.09 -9.54
C MET A 1 16.58 5.44 -9.09
N HIS A 2 15.40 6.06 -9.23
CA HIS A 2 14.10 5.44 -8.86
C HIS A 2 13.46 4.54 -9.93
N HIS A 3 14.00 4.52 -11.15
CA HIS A 3 13.43 3.73 -12.24
C HIS A 3 13.64 2.22 -12.09
N VAL A 4 14.69 1.81 -11.36
CA VAL A 4 15.00 0.39 -11.14
C VAL A 4 13.92 -0.30 -10.31
N PHE A 5 13.37 0.41 -9.32
CA PHE A 5 12.23 -0.07 -8.53
C PHE A 5 10.97 -0.17 -9.40
N ASP A 6 10.66 0.89 -10.15
CA ASP A 6 9.46 0.95 -11.01
C ASP A 6 9.48 -0.18 -12.06
N VAL A 7 10.64 -0.47 -12.66
CA VAL A 7 10.83 -1.56 -13.63
C VAL A 7 10.74 -2.92 -12.94
N TRP A 8 11.43 -3.12 -11.82
CA TRP A 8 11.40 -4.39 -11.08
C TRP A 8 9.98 -4.74 -10.62
N MET A 9 9.21 -3.78 -10.13
CA MET A 9 7.81 -3.95 -9.76
C MET A 9 6.94 -4.33 -10.97
N LYS A 10 7.14 -3.67 -12.12
CA LYS A 10 6.41 -4.00 -13.35
C LYS A 10 6.73 -5.40 -13.87
N GLU A 11 7.97 -5.85 -13.73
CA GLU A 11 8.41 -7.17 -14.21
C GLU A 11 8.03 -8.31 -13.25
N ASN A 12 8.22 -8.13 -11.94
CA ASN A 12 8.00 -9.19 -10.94
C ASN A 12 6.58 -9.21 -10.38
N HIS A 13 5.91 -8.05 -10.36
CA HIS A 13 4.59 -7.87 -9.74
C HIS A 13 3.60 -7.10 -10.64
N PRO A 14 3.35 -7.56 -11.89
CA PRO A 14 2.45 -6.87 -12.82
C PRO A 14 0.99 -6.82 -12.34
N MET A 15 0.62 -7.68 -11.37
CA MET A 15 -0.72 -7.75 -10.78
C MET A 15 -0.91 -6.80 -9.58
N ASN A 16 0.14 -6.10 -9.15
CA ASN A 16 0.14 -5.26 -7.96
C ASN A 16 0.31 -3.80 -8.40
N PRO A 17 -0.79 -3.07 -8.64
CA PRO A 17 -0.69 -1.67 -8.98
C PRO A 17 -0.04 -0.91 -7.84
N PHE A 18 0.78 0.09 -8.17
CA PHE A 18 1.45 0.92 -7.18
C PHE A 18 1.43 2.38 -7.61
N GLU A 19 1.32 3.28 -6.64
CA GLU A 19 1.53 4.70 -6.80
C GLU A 19 2.87 5.09 -6.17
N ARG A 20 3.67 5.89 -6.88
CA ARG A 20 4.91 6.47 -6.36
C ARG A 20 4.88 7.98 -6.46
N TYR A 21 5.29 8.64 -5.39
CA TYR A 21 5.51 10.08 -5.36
C TYR A 21 6.82 10.41 -4.64
N ALA A 22 7.79 10.93 -5.40
CA ALA A 22 9.17 11.13 -4.91
C ALA A 22 9.71 9.85 -4.26
N ASP A 23 9.89 9.87 -2.93
CA ASP A 23 10.40 8.79 -2.10
C ASP A 23 9.28 7.94 -1.44
N ASP A 24 8.02 8.38 -1.53
CA ASP A 24 6.87 7.66 -0.99
C ASP A 24 6.30 6.70 -2.04
N VAL A 25 6.06 5.44 -1.66
CA VAL A 25 5.48 4.40 -2.50
C VAL A 25 4.31 3.75 -1.78
N VAL A 26 3.18 3.61 -2.48
CA VAL A 26 2.00 2.87 -2.04
C VAL A 26 1.78 1.71 -3.01
N VAL A 27 1.74 0.48 -2.49
CA VAL A 27 1.48 -0.71 -3.32
C VAL A 27 0.17 -1.36 -2.90
N HIS A 28 -0.68 -1.63 -3.88
CA HIS A 28 -1.95 -2.33 -3.69
C HIS A 28 -1.71 -3.84 -3.77
N CYS A 29 -2.00 -4.55 -2.68
CA CYS A 29 -1.89 -6.00 -2.58
C CYS A 29 -3.28 -6.61 -2.31
N LYS A 30 -3.54 -7.83 -2.81
CA LYS A 30 -4.85 -8.48 -2.64
C LYS A 30 -4.97 -9.15 -1.27
N SER A 31 -3.86 -9.55 -0.67
CA SER A 31 -3.82 -10.23 0.63
C SER A 31 -2.70 -9.69 1.52
N ARG A 32 -2.85 -9.89 2.84
CA ARG A 32 -1.82 -9.52 3.83
C ARG A 32 -0.52 -10.29 3.61
N THR A 33 -0.60 -11.60 3.39
CA THR A 33 0.59 -12.45 3.18
C THR A 33 1.37 -12.03 1.93
N GLU A 34 0.67 -11.64 0.87
CA GLU A 34 1.30 -11.06 -0.32
C GLU A 34 1.96 -9.72 -0.02
N ALA A 35 1.30 -8.83 0.74
CA ALA A 35 1.88 -7.56 1.16
C ALA A 35 3.14 -7.73 2.02
N GLU A 36 3.13 -8.67 2.98
CA GLU A 36 4.29 -8.99 3.82
C GLU A 36 5.47 -9.51 2.97
N ARG A 37 5.21 -10.47 2.07
CA ARG A 37 6.24 -10.99 1.15
C ARG A 37 6.78 -9.93 0.20
N LEU A 38 5.92 -9.05 -0.29
CA LEU A 38 6.34 -7.97 -1.17
C LEU A 38 7.20 -6.95 -0.41
N LEU A 39 6.80 -6.59 0.81
CA LEU A 39 7.54 -5.68 1.66
C LEU A 39 8.96 -6.19 1.95
N ASP A 40 9.13 -7.49 2.24
CA ASP A 40 10.45 -8.09 2.47
C ASP A 40 11.35 -8.05 1.21
N GLN A 41 10.78 -8.31 0.04
CA GLN A 41 11.50 -8.21 -1.24
C GLN A 41 11.91 -6.77 -1.55
N ILE A 42 10.99 -5.83 -1.37
CA ILE A 42 11.24 -4.40 -1.54
C ILE A 42 12.34 -3.92 -0.60
N ARG A 43 12.29 -4.35 0.68
CA ARG A 43 13.30 -4.02 1.68
C ARG A 43 14.68 -4.54 1.29
N SER A 44 14.76 -5.77 0.80
CA SER A 44 16.00 -6.38 0.32
C SER A 44 16.56 -5.61 -0.88
N ARG A 45 15.70 -5.25 -1.82
CA ARG A 45 16.08 -4.48 -3.02
C ARG A 45 16.54 -3.06 -2.70
N LEU A 46 15.90 -2.39 -1.75
CA LEU A 46 16.30 -1.04 -1.33
C LEU A 46 17.61 -1.05 -0.56
N MET A 47 17.87 -2.09 0.26
CA MET A 47 19.19 -2.30 0.88
C MET A 47 20.30 -2.44 -0.17
N GLU A 48 20.08 -3.18 -1.26
CA GLU A 48 21.04 -3.25 -2.38
C GLU A 48 21.30 -1.88 -3.03
N CYS A 49 20.28 -1.02 -3.07
CA CYS A 49 20.38 0.35 -3.55
C CYS A 49 20.93 1.35 -2.51
N LYS A 50 21.39 0.89 -1.34
CA LYS A 50 21.84 1.71 -0.20
C LYS A 50 20.77 2.68 0.33
N LEU A 51 19.50 2.32 0.17
CA LEU A 51 18.35 3.04 0.71
C LEU A 51 17.82 2.25 1.91
N GLU A 52 17.71 2.92 3.06
CA GLU A 52 17.22 2.29 4.28
C GLU A 52 15.71 2.53 4.43
N LEU A 53 14.93 1.46 4.40
CA LEU A 53 13.51 1.53 4.70
C LEU A 53 13.32 1.68 6.20
N HIS A 54 12.70 2.79 6.64
CA HIS A 54 12.41 2.96 8.05
C HIS A 54 11.26 2.02 8.45
N PRO A 55 11.49 1.04 9.35
CA PRO A 55 10.47 0.05 9.73
C PRO A 55 9.26 0.70 10.38
N ASP A 56 9.45 1.81 11.12
CA ASP A 56 8.34 2.53 11.76
C ASP A 56 7.48 3.35 10.80
N LYS A 57 8.03 3.77 9.66
CA LYS A 57 7.27 4.51 8.64
C LYS A 57 6.53 3.58 7.70
N THR A 58 7.03 2.37 7.50
CA THR A 58 6.45 1.42 6.56
C THR A 58 5.41 0.55 7.25
N LYS A 59 4.14 0.72 6.88
CA LYS A 59 3.03 0.01 7.50
C LYS A 59 2.19 -0.67 6.45
N ILE A 60 1.80 -1.92 6.71
CA ILE A 60 0.76 -2.59 5.93
C ILE A 60 -0.57 -2.07 6.43
N VAL A 61 -1.27 -1.35 5.56
CA VAL A 61 -2.57 -0.74 5.86
C VAL A 61 -3.66 -1.46 5.07
N TYR A 62 -4.70 -1.87 5.77
CA TYR A 62 -5.85 -2.53 5.19
C TYR A 62 -6.90 -1.51 4.79
N CYS A 63 -7.02 -1.24 3.49
CA CYS A 63 -8.13 -0.46 2.97
C CYS A 63 -9.38 -1.33 2.97
N LYS A 64 -10.25 -1.12 3.97
CA LYS A 64 -11.54 -1.81 4.07
C LYS A 64 -12.47 -1.32 2.95
N ASP A 65 -13.07 -2.26 2.24
CA ASP A 65 -14.15 -2.05 1.27
C ASP A 65 -15.45 -2.58 1.90
N ASP A 66 -16.59 -1.96 1.63
CA ASP A 66 -17.93 -2.23 2.22
C ASP A 66 -18.30 -3.72 2.22
N LYS A 67 -17.77 -4.49 1.26
CA LYS A 67 -18.03 -5.93 1.12
C LYS A 67 -17.13 -6.84 1.97
N ARG A 68 -16.10 -6.34 2.65
CA ARG A 68 -15.10 -7.15 3.36
C ARG A 68 -15.06 -6.82 4.86
N ASN A 69 -15.60 -7.72 5.68
CA ASN A 69 -15.72 -7.59 7.14
C ASN A 69 -14.43 -7.90 7.92
N GLY A 70 -13.25 -7.81 7.31
CA GLY A 70 -11.99 -8.05 8.02
C GLY A 70 -11.70 -6.94 9.03
N GLU A 71 -11.56 -7.28 10.31
CA GLU A 71 -11.02 -6.35 11.32
C GLU A 71 -9.49 -6.29 11.21
N TYR A 72 -8.96 -5.10 10.94
CA TYR A 72 -7.52 -4.85 10.90
C TYR A 72 -7.20 -3.61 11.73
N GLN A 73 -6.06 -3.62 12.44
CA GLN A 73 -5.65 -2.51 13.30
C GLN A 73 -5.37 -1.21 12.53
N ASN A 74 -4.88 -1.30 11.30
CA ASN A 74 -4.52 -0.15 10.47
C ASN A 74 -5.47 -0.06 9.27
N THR A 75 -6.49 0.78 9.37
CA THR A 75 -7.48 1.02 8.29
C THR A 75 -7.37 2.41 7.64
N LYS A 76 -6.39 3.20 8.07
CA LYS A 76 -6.11 4.54 7.57
C LYS A 76 -4.63 4.74 7.32
N PHE A 77 -4.30 5.48 6.28
CA PHE A 77 -2.93 5.93 6.00
C PHE A 77 -2.95 7.35 5.46
N ASP A 78 -1.86 8.08 5.72
CA ASP A 78 -1.65 9.42 5.18
C ASP A 78 -0.71 9.32 3.99
N PHE A 79 -1.09 9.90 2.86
CA PHE A 79 -0.28 9.95 1.64
C PHE A 79 -0.39 11.36 1.04
N LEU A 80 0.74 12.05 0.92
CA LEU A 80 0.85 13.40 0.34
C LEU A 80 -0.07 14.46 0.95
N GLY A 81 -0.26 14.40 2.28
CA GLY A 81 -1.16 15.32 2.99
C GLY A 81 -2.65 14.95 2.90
N TYR A 82 -2.98 13.81 2.29
CA TYR A 82 -4.32 13.26 2.26
C TYR A 82 -4.42 12.02 3.15
N THR A 83 -5.41 12.00 4.04
CA THR A 83 -5.75 10.80 4.81
C THR A 83 -6.69 9.92 4.00
N PHE A 84 -6.19 8.77 3.56
CA PHE A 84 -6.98 7.70 3.00
C PHE A 84 -7.56 6.87 4.13
N LYS A 85 -8.89 6.86 4.23
CA LYS A 85 -9.67 6.04 5.17
C LYS A 85 -10.92 5.56 4.45
N MET A 86 -11.54 4.50 4.96
CA MET A 86 -12.89 4.16 4.53
C MET A 86 -13.77 5.40 4.76
N ARG A 87 -14.51 5.78 3.73
CA ARG A 87 -15.47 6.87 3.81
C ARG A 87 -16.84 6.24 3.72
N ASP A 88 -17.61 6.36 4.79
CA ASP A 88 -19.02 6.00 4.77
C ASP A 88 -19.75 7.00 3.85
N ALA A 89 -20.00 6.61 2.60
CA ALA A 89 -20.80 7.31 1.64
C ALA A 89 -22.27 6.89 1.80
N LYS A 90 -23.12 7.79 2.31
CA LYS A 90 -24.57 7.58 2.27
C LYS A 90 -25.06 7.62 0.82
N SER A 91 -25.63 6.52 0.35
CA SER A 91 -26.44 6.53 -0.87
C SER A 91 -27.70 7.37 -0.68
N LYS A 92 -28.26 7.90 -1.77
CA LYS A 92 -29.55 8.61 -1.78
C LYS A 92 -30.70 7.83 -1.11
N LYS A 93 -30.57 6.52 -0.93
CA LYS A 93 -31.55 5.64 -0.27
C LYS A 93 -31.29 5.40 1.23
N GLY A 94 -30.32 6.08 1.85
CA GLY A 94 -30.06 6.00 3.29
C GLY A 94 -29.10 4.89 3.74
N ASN A 95 -28.63 4.04 2.82
CA ASN A 95 -27.65 3.00 3.11
C ASN A 95 -26.23 3.60 3.17
N LEU A 96 -25.44 3.20 4.16
CA LEU A 96 -24.02 3.53 4.31
C LEU A 96 -23.21 2.54 3.46
N PHE A 97 -22.25 3.04 2.68
CA PHE A 97 -21.29 2.29 1.86
C PHE A 97 -19.88 2.76 2.16
#